data_AF-A0A7X9JDE0-F1
#
_entry.id   AF-A0A7X9JDE0-F1
#
_cell.length_a   1.000
_cell.length_b   1.000
_cell.length_c   1.000
_cell.angle_alpha   90.00
_cell.angle_beta   90.00
_cell.angle_gamma   90.00
#
_symmetry.space_group_name_H-M   'P 1'
#
loop_
_entity.id
_entity.type
_entity.pdbx_description
1 polymer ?
#
loop_
_entity_poly.entity_id
_entity_poly.type
_entity_poly.pdbx_seq_one_letter_code
_entity_poly.pdbx_strand_id
1 'polypeptide(L)' 'MKSSNRGLASADKKTRREVARKGGRAEHEKRGLQAADKETRRRVARAGGRASRGGRSR' A
#
# COMPACT_ATOMS: atom_id res chain seq x y z
N MET A 1 7.83 1.16 33.99
CA MET A 1 6.53 1.66 33.48
C MET A 1 5.65 0.45 33.18
N LYS A 2 4.55 0.23 33.92
CA LYS A 2 3.61 -0.86 33.64
C LYS A 2 2.84 -0.51 32.36
N SER A 3 3.03 -1.29 31.30
CA SER A 3 2.21 -1.17 30.09
C SER A 3 0.76 -1.54 30.47
N SER A 4 -0.08 -0.52 30.61
CA SER A 4 -1.52 -0.71 30.82
C SER A 4 -2.13 -1.23 29.53
N ASN A 5 -2.08 -2.55 29.33
CA ASN A 5 -2.79 -3.19 28.22
C ASN A 5 -4.28 -2.86 28.39
N ARG A 6 -4.78 -2.00 27.51
CA ARG A 6 -6.19 -1.60 27.42
C ARG A 6 -6.63 -1.72 25.97
N GLY A 7 -7.91 -2.01 25.75
CA GLY A 7 -8.49 -2.16 24.42
C GLY A 7 -7.92 -3.36 23.65
N LEU A 8 -7.65 -3.18 22.34
CA LEU A 8 -7.19 -4.26 21.45
C LEU A 8 -5.86 -4.89 21.89
N ALA A 9 -5.02 -4.15 22.59
CA ALA A 9 -3.75 -4.66 23.12
C ALA A 9 -3.97 -5.79 24.15
N SER A 10 -5.11 -5.81 24.84
CA SER A 10 -5.50 -6.84 25.81
C SER A 10 -6.24 -8.03 25.17
N ALA A 11 -6.61 -7.92 23.90
CA ALA A 11 -7.34 -8.98 23.22
C ALA A 11 -6.44 -10.19 22.94
N ASP A 12 -7.08 -11.36 22.84
CA ASP A 12 -6.40 -12.60 22.52
C ASP A 12 -5.74 -12.54 21.13
N LYS A 13 -4.79 -13.45 20.89
CA LYS A 13 -3.98 -13.46 19.67
C LYS A 13 -4.82 -13.64 18.41
N LYS A 14 -5.94 -14.37 18.49
CA LYS A 14 -6.84 -14.60 17.35
C LYS A 14 -7.58 -13.30 17.00
N THR A 15 -8.15 -12.63 17.98
CA THR A 15 -8.83 -11.34 17.80
C THR A 15 -7.90 -10.26 17.26
N ARG A 16 -6.69 -10.13 17.82
CA ARG A 16 -5.68 -9.18 17.30
C ARG A 16 -5.32 -9.45 15.84
N ARG A 17 -5.15 -10.72 15.48
CA ARG A 17 -4.83 -11.12 14.10
C ARG A 17 -5.99 -10.88 13.15
N GLU A 18 -7.23 -11.10 13.59
CA GLU A 18 -8.42 -10.83 12.78
C GLU A 18 -8.59 -9.35 12.50
N VAL A 19 -8.44 -8.49 13.52
CA VAL A 19 -8.54 -7.03 13.36
C VAL A 19 -7.43 -6.50 12.44
N ALA A 20 -6.19 -6.95 12.63
CA ALA A 20 -5.08 -6.60 11.74
C ALA A 20 -5.34 -7.07 10.30
N ARG A 21 -5.89 -8.28 10.12
CA ARG A 21 -6.26 -8.81 8.80
C ARG A 21 -7.37 -7.98 8.16
N LYS A 22 -8.41 -7.60 8.91
CA LYS A 22 -9.50 -6.74 8.40
C LYS A 22 -8.98 -5.35 8.03
N GLY A 23 -8.13 -4.74 8.85
CA GLY A 23 -7.50 -3.46 8.55
C GLY A 23 -6.54 -3.50 7.36
N GLY A 24 -5.80 -4.60 7.19
CA GLY A 24 -4.90 -4.82 6.04
C GLY A 24 -5.60 -5.32 4.76
N ARG A 25 -6.78 -5.91 4.88
CA ARG A 25 -7.66 -6.36 3.78
C ARG A 25 -8.70 -5.31 3.40
N ALA A 26 -8.45 -4.03 3.61
CA ALA A 26 -9.26 -3.03 2.90
C ALA A 26 -9.26 -3.41 1.40
N GLU A 27 -10.45 -3.74 0.87
CA GLU A 27 -10.62 -4.22 -0.50
C GLU A 27 -10.35 -3.06 -1.46
N HIS A 28 -9.07 -2.81 -1.72
CA HIS A 28 -8.67 -1.92 -2.78
C HIS A 28 -8.43 -2.78 -4.02
N GLU A 29 -9.47 -2.94 -4.85
CA GLU A 29 -9.36 -3.59 -6.17
C GLU A 29 -8.28 -2.92 -7.04
N LYS A 30 -8.06 -1.62 -6.82
CA LYS A 30 -7.03 -0.81 -7.49
C LYS A 30 -6.33 0.05 -6.45
N ARG A 31 -5.00 0.11 -6.51
CA ARG A 31 -4.16 0.97 -5.65
C ARG A 31 -3.23 1.86 -6.46
N GLY A 32 -2.90 3.02 -5.92
CA GLY A 32 -1.92 3.94 -6.50
C GLY A 32 -2.21 4.25 -7.97
N LEU A 33 -1.21 4.09 -8.84
CA LEU A 33 -1.35 4.36 -10.27
C LEU A 33 -2.36 3.46 -10.99
N GLN A 34 -2.68 2.29 -10.45
CA GLN A 34 -3.70 1.40 -11.03
C GLN A 34 -5.12 1.98 -10.88
N ALA A 35 -5.34 2.80 -9.84
CA ALA A 35 -6.60 3.50 -9.61
C ALA A 35 -6.73 4.78 -10.46
N ALA A 36 -5.64 5.25 -11.05
CA ALA A 36 -5.64 6.46 -11.86
C ALA A 36 -6.34 6.24 -13.21
N ASP A 37 -6.87 7.34 -13.76
CA ASP A 37 -7.47 7.37 -15.07
C ASP A 37 -6.47 6.94 -16.18
N LYS A 38 -7.01 6.66 -17.36
CA LYS A 38 -6.21 6.14 -18.49
C LYS A 38 -5.15 7.14 -18.97
N GLU A 39 -5.44 8.44 -18.90
CA GLU A 39 -4.54 9.49 -19.34
C GLU A 39 -3.34 9.62 -18.38
N THR A 40 -3.61 9.68 -17.07
CA THR A 40 -2.60 9.71 -16.02
C THR A 40 -1.69 8.49 -16.11
N ARG A 41 -2.25 7.28 -16.31
CA ARG A 41 -1.45 6.06 -16.50
C ARG A 41 -0.53 6.15 -17.72
N ARG A 42 -1.02 6.66 -18.85
CA ARG A 42 -0.24 6.87 -20.07
C ARG A 42 0.89 7.89 -19.88
N ARG A 43 0.61 9.02 -19.20
CA ARG A 43 1.58 10.06 -18.92
C ARG A 43 2.74 9.53 -18.07
N VAL A 44 2.44 8.81 -17.00
CA VAL A 44 3.46 8.24 -16.10
C VAL A 44 4.29 7.16 -16.82
N ALA A 45 3.66 6.28 -17.60
CA ALA A 45 4.38 5.26 -18.39
C ALA A 45 5.36 5.90 -19.38
N ARG A 46 4.96 6.98 -20.07
CA ARG A 46 5.82 7.74 -20.98
C ARG A 46 6.99 8.40 -20.25
N ALA A 47 6.74 9.00 -19.09
CA ALA A 47 7.78 9.61 -18.27
C ALA A 47 8.82 8.57 -17.80
N GLY A 48 8.37 7.41 -17.29
CA GLY A 48 9.25 6.31 -16.91
C GLY A 48 10.07 5.77 -18.08
N GLY A 49 9.45 5.57 -19.25
CA GLY A 49 10.16 5.12 -20.45
C GLY A 49 11.22 6.11 -20.96
N ARG A 50 10.99 7.42 -20.81
CA ARG A 50 12.00 8.46 -21.12
C ARG A 50 13.15 8.44 -20.12
N ALA A 51 12.86 8.31 -18.82
CA ALA A 51 13.88 8.21 -17.79
C ALA A 51 14.79 6.99 -18.00
N SER A 52 14.22 5.82 -18.34
CA SER A 52 14.98 4.59 -18.61
C SER A 52 15.88 4.66 -19.85
N ARG A 53 15.60 5.57 -20.79
CA ARG A 53 16.42 5.79 -21.99
C ARG A 53 17.62 6.71 -21.74
N GLY A 54 17.63 7.48 -20.65
CA GLY A 54 18.76 8.35 -20.27
C GLY A 54 19.85 7.65 -19.45
N GLY A 55 19.63 6.41 -19.00
CA GLY A 55 20.58 5.67 -18.15
C GLY A 55 21.62 4.81 -18.88
N ARG A 56 21.58 4.75 -20.22
CA ARG A 56 22.58 4.06 -21.03
C ARG A 56 23.64 5.04 -21.53
N SER A 57 24.44 5.51 -20.59
CA SER A 57 25.76 6.07 -20.85
C SER A 57 26.72 5.43 -19.84
N ARG A 58 27.08 4.18 -20.12
CA ARG A 58 28.27 3.48 -19.62
C ARG A 58 28.77 2.61 -20.75
#